data_AF-A0A847A9C8-F1
#
_entry.id   AF-A0A847A9C8-F1
#
_cell.length_a   1.000
_cell.length_b   1.000
_cell.length_c   1.000
_cell.angle_alpha   90.00
_cell.angle_beta   90.00
_cell.angle_gamma   90.00
#
_symmetry.space_group_name_H-M   'P 1'
#
loop_
_entity.id
_entity.type
_entity.pdbx_description
1 polymer ?
#
loop_
_entity_poly.entity_id
_entity_poly.type
_entity_poly.pdbx_seq_one_letter_code
_entity_poly.pdbx_strand_id
1 'polypeptide(L)' 'SFGVLTTDTMEQAVARSGSKAGNKGAEAALAAIETVNVLKELRSGKETE' A
#
# COMPACT_ATOMS: atom_id res chain seq x y z
N SER A 1 -3.92 -0.68 3.35
CA SER A 1 -3.86 -0.21 1.96
C SER A 1 -4.70 -1.12 1.07
N PHE A 2 -5.33 -0.57 0.01
CA PHE A 2 -6.17 -1.32 -0.93
C PHE A 2 -5.36 -1.75 -2.17
N GLY A 3 -4.88 -2.99 -2.16
CA GLY A 3 -4.02 -3.57 -3.19
C GLY A 3 -4.76 -4.36 -4.28
N VAL A 4 -6.00 -3.98 -4.60
CA VAL A 4 -6.83 -4.67 -5.60
C VAL A 4 -6.76 -3.92 -6.93
N LEU A 5 -6.48 -4.64 -8.02
CA LEU A 5 -6.53 -4.09 -9.37
C LEU A 5 -7.96 -4.18 -9.90
N THR A 6 -8.47 -3.04 -10.33
CA THR A 6 -9.78 -2.91 -10.98
C THR A 6 -9.54 -2.39 -12.40
N THR A 7 -9.31 -3.33 -13.33
CA THR A 7 -8.92 -3.04 -14.71
C THR A 7 -9.84 -3.75 -15.70
N ASP A 8 -9.99 -3.19 -16.90
CA ASP A 8 -10.88 -3.72 -17.92
C ASP A 8 -10.19 -4.79 -18.79
N THR A 9 -8.86 -4.77 -18.90
CA THR A 9 -8.09 -5.73 -19.70
C THR A 9 -6.93 -6.39 -18.95
N MET A 10 -6.47 -7.53 -19.46
CA MET A 10 -5.35 -8.28 -18.88
C MET A 10 -4.04 -7.49 -18.97
N GLU A 11 -3.80 -6.78 -20.07
CA GLU A 11 -2.59 -5.99 -20.29
C GLU A 11 -2.46 -4.87 -19.25
N GLN A 12 -3.58 -4.23 -18.88
CA GLN A 12 -3.62 -3.23 -17.82
C GLN A 12 -3.29 -3.84 -16.44
N ALA A 13 -3.85 -5.01 -16.13
CA ALA A 13 -3.56 -5.72 -14.89
C ALA A 13 -2.07 -6.10 -14.78
N VAL A 14 -1.50 -6.62 -15.87
CA VAL A 14 -0.08 -6.97 -15.95
C VAL A 14 0.81 -5.73 -15.84
N ALA A 15 0.42 -4.61 -16.46
CA ALA A 15 1.17 -3.36 -16.40
C ALA A 15 1.39 -2.87 -14.95
N ARG A 16 0.41 -3.11 -14.06
CA ARG A 16 0.43 -2.73 -12.63
C ARG A 16 0.96 -3.81 -11.69
N SER A 17 1.35 -4.97 -12.21
CA SER A 17 1.81 -6.13 -11.44
C SER A 17 3.33 -6.31 -11.47
N GLY A 18 4.09 -5.21 -11.68
CA GLY A 18 5.56 -5.24 -11.74
C GLY A 18 6.15 -5.01 -13.13
N SER A 19 5.39 -4.44 -14.06
CA SER A 19 5.90 -3.94 -15.33
C SER A 19 6.20 -2.43 -15.23
N LYS A 20 6.34 -1.74 -16.37
CA LYS A 20 6.73 -0.32 -16.43
C LYS A 20 5.82 0.63 -15.66
N ALA A 21 4.54 0.28 -15.48
CA ALA A 21 3.58 1.11 -14.74
C ALA A 21 3.57 0.84 -13.22
N GLY A 22 4.57 0.09 -12.72
CA GLY A 22 4.79 -0.14 -11.30
C GLY A 22 4.23 -1.46 -10.79
N ASN A 23 4.28 -1.62 -9.47
CA ASN A 23 3.79 -2.80 -8.76
C ASN A 23 2.86 -2.38 -7.63
N LYS A 24 1.55 -2.50 -7.88
CA LYS A 24 0.52 -2.11 -6.92
C LYS A 24 0.55 -2.96 -5.65
N GLY A 25 0.98 -4.22 -5.75
CA GLY A 25 1.16 -5.09 -4.59
C GLY A 25 2.27 -4.60 -3.66
N ALA A 26 3.42 -4.22 -4.23
CA ALA A 26 4.54 -3.66 -3.47
C ALA A 26 4.17 -2.31 -2.81
N GLU A 27 3.50 -1.42 -3.55
CA GLU A 27 2.96 -0.17 -3.01
C GLU A 27 1.99 -0.42 -1.84
N ALA A 28 1.08 -1.39 -1.99
CA ALA A 28 0.12 -1.73 -0.96
C ALA A 28 0.78 -2.31 0.30
N ALA A 29 1.80 -3.15 0.13
CA ALA A 29 2.58 -3.71 1.23
C ALA A 29 3.35 -2.62 1.99
N LEU A 30 4.03 -1.71 1.26
CA LEU A 30 4.76 -0.59 1.87
C LEU A 30 3.83 0.30 2.68
N ALA A 31 2.70 0.70 2.10
CA ALA A 31 1.70 1.51 2.78
C ALA A 31 1.10 0.80 4.02
N ALA A 32 0.95 -0.53 3.99
CA ALA A 32 0.49 -1.27 5.15
C ALA A 32 1.52 -1.25 6.30
N ILE A 33 2.81 -1.40 6.00
CA ILE A 33 3.89 -1.30 7.00
C ILE A 33 3.91 0.09 7.64
N GLU A 34 3.85 1.14 6.81
CA GLU A 34 3.82 2.52 7.31
C GLU A 34 2.59 2.77 8.19
N THR A 35 1.41 2.30 7.76
CA THR A 35 0.18 2.39 8.56
C THR A 35 0.34 1.71 9.91
N VAL A 36 0.98 0.53 9.96
CA VAL A 36 1.23 -0.18 11.23
C VAL A 36 2.14 0.63 12.15
N ASN A 37 3.18 1.27 11.61
CA ASN A 37 4.08 2.11 12.40
C ASN A 37 3.36 3.34 12.95
N VAL A 38 2.59 4.04 12.12
CA VAL A 38 1.77 5.19 12.56
C VAL A 38 0.76 4.77 13.64
N LEU A 39 0.07 3.63 13.46
CA LEU A 39 -0.86 3.13 14.47
C LEU A 39 -0.16 2.76 15.78
N LYS A 40 1.07 2.26 15.73
CA LYS A 40 1.87 2.01 16.94
C LYS A 40 2.22 3.32 17.65
N GLU A 41 2.64 4.35 16.92
CA GLU A 41 2.95 5.66 17.48
C GLU A 41 1.73 6.28 18.17
N LEU A 42 0.58 6.30 17.48
CA LEU A 42 -0.69 6.81 18.03
C LEU A 42 -1.14 6.03 19.28
N ARG A 43 -0.98 4.71 19.30
CA ARG A 43 -1.31 3.86 20.45
C ARG A 43 -0.31 3.97 21.60
N SER A 44 0.95 4.27 21.30
CA SER A 44 2.01 4.38 22.30
C SER A 44 1.90 5.63 23.16
N GLY A 45 0.94 6.52 22.87
CA GLY A 45 0.54 7.59 23.77
C GLY A 45 1.72 8.40 24.26
N LYS A 46 2.45 9.07 23.36
CA LYS A 46 3.00 10.36 23.78
C LYS A 46 1.82 11.31 23.88
N GLU A 47 1.11 11.22 25.00
CA GLU A 47 0.44 12.40 25.56
C GLU A 47 1.55 13.42 25.74
N THR A 48 1.70 14.31 24.76
CA THR A 48 2.49 15.52 24.94
C THR A 48 1.79 16.31 26.04
N GLU A 49 2.40 16.29 27.22
CA GLU A 49 2.29 17.38 28.20
C GLU A 49 2.56 18.74 27.51
#